data_AF-A0A3D8PUE1-F1
#
_entry.id   AF-A0A3D8PUE1-F1
#
_cell.length_a   1.000
_cell.length_b   1.000
_cell.length_c   1.000
_cell.angle_alpha   90.00
_cell.angle_beta   90.00
_cell.angle_gamma   90.00
#
_symmetry.space_group_name_H-M   'P 1'
#
loop_
_entity.id
_entity.type
_entity.pdbx_description
1 polymer ?
#
loop_
_entity_poly.entity_id
_entity_poly.type
_entity_poly.pdbx_seq_one_letter_code
_entity_poly.pdbx_strand_id
1 'polypeptide(L)'
;MSKQIFYDITTYNSSLNSLSKLTEQNVNDIENFIMINGEDYFANHFLEEFDVNDFQLLEKDLWLVSLHVTTNNDNCNSIKKHGLLNLQQTISLDTPFNQFLEEHKIKIDLEQKTVQHKEDVYDISKEYSGFSDDEKERALDFIIYKLFEDYQINGFFSNDNVLDYGGYVNRRPEFLYNLGEFLNLPDLEYDWAKNNKCYVVKFAAPINDYTDWTFMNKSEYKYLDKEEIEIRKRKRMINESLTNIHYGFFDKTLTESYSYIHPNKRIPYSNIIEVYTDEEYLKSNE
;
A
#
# COMPACT_ATOMS: atom_id res chain seq x y z
N MET A 1 18.57 20.33 -11.77
CA MET A 1 17.59 19.83 -10.78
C MET A 1 16.79 18.76 -11.50
N SER A 2 16.71 17.54 -10.96
CA SER A 2 15.89 16.48 -11.57
C SER A 2 14.43 16.93 -11.65
N LYS A 3 13.76 16.62 -12.75
CA LYS A 3 12.34 16.95 -12.94
C LYS A 3 11.53 16.02 -12.03
N GLN A 4 10.83 16.59 -11.05
CA GLN A 4 9.93 15.81 -10.20
C GLN A 4 8.68 15.43 -10.99
N ILE A 5 8.29 14.16 -10.94
CA ILE A 5 7.11 13.62 -11.60
C ILE A 5 6.28 12.88 -10.56
N PHE A 6 5.04 13.34 -10.36
CA PHE A 6 4.02 12.57 -9.68
C PHE A 6 3.46 11.53 -10.65
N TYR A 7 3.75 10.27 -10.36
CA TYR A 7 3.43 9.12 -11.20
C TYR A 7 2.22 8.41 -10.61
N ASP A 8 1.05 8.76 -11.14
CA ASP A 8 -0.25 8.28 -10.72
C ASP A 8 -0.77 7.26 -11.73
N ILE A 9 -1.00 6.02 -11.28
CA ILE A 9 -1.62 4.96 -12.10
C ILE A 9 -2.94 4.49 -11.50
N THR A 10 -3.55 5.27 -10.59
CA THR A 10 -4.80 4.86 -9.90
C THR A 10 -6.01 4.83 -10.82
N THR A 11 -5.91 5.35 -12.04
CA THR A 11 -6.95 5.31 -13.09
C THR A 11 -6.32 5.09 -14.46
N TYR A 12 -7.13 4.70 -15.46
CA TYR A 12 -6.71 4.63 -16.86
C TYR A 12 -6.10 5.95 -17.35
N ASN A 13 -6.83 7.06 -17.13
CA ASN A 13 -6.40 8.39 -17.57
C ASN A 13 -5.14 8.85 -16.83
N SER A 14 -5.05 8.59 -15.52
CA SER A 14 -3.83 8.88 -14.76
C SER A 14 -2.64 8.09 -15.30
N SER A 15 -2.84 6.80 -15.62
CA SER A 15 -1.80 5.93 -16.17
C SER A 15 -1.23 6.45 -17.49
N LEU A 16 -2.11 6.82 -18.44
CA LEU A 16 -1.71 7.46 -19.70
C LEU A 16 -0.91 8.75 -19.47
N ASN A 17 -1.45 9.64 -18.63
CA ASN A 17 -0.84 10.94 -18.38
C ASN A 17 0.51 10.83 -17.66
N SER A 18 0.65 9.89 -16.72
CA SER A 18 1.89 9.65 -15.98
C SER A 18 2.96 9.05 -16.88
N LEU A 19 2.59 8.06 -17.69
CA LEU A 19 3.51 7.46 -18.65
C LEU A 19 3.97 8.50 -19.68
N SER A 20 3.04 9.25 -20.27
CA SER A 20 3.33 10.37 -21.18
C SER A 20 4.32 11.38 -20.58
N LYS A 21 4.14 11.77 -19.31
CA LYS A 21 5.07 12.69 -18.64
C LYS A 21 6.46 12.10 -18.40
N LEU A 22 6.53 10.80 -18.07
CA LEU A 22 7.77 10.10 -17.80
C LEU A 22 8.59 9.87 -19.08
N THR A 23 7.93 9.52 -20.17
CA THR A 23 8.59 9.15 -21.45
C THR A 23 8.61 10.29 -22.46
N GLU A 24 7.93 11.39 -22.15
CA GLU A 24 7.76 12.58 -23.00
C GLU A 24 7.06 12.27 -24.34
N GLN A 25 6.26 11.20 -24.37
CA GLN A 25 5.47 10.77 -25.51
C GLN A 25 4.06 11.33 -25.49
N ASN A 26 3.42 11.44 -26.66
CA ASN A 26 2.02 11.83 -26.74
C ASN A 26 1.11 10.70 -26.23
N VAL A 27 0.03 11.04 -25.54
CA VAL A 27 -0.96 10.05 -25.07
C VAL A 27 -1.55 9.21 -26.21
N ASN A 28 -1.79 9.82 -27.38
CA ASN A 28 -2.31 9.11 -28.54
C ASN A 28 -1.30 8.09 -29.09
N ASP A 29 -0.01 8.39 -29.03
CA ASP A 29 1.04 7.48 -29.50
C ASP A 29 1.15 6.26 -28.57
N ILE A 30 0.98 6.47 -27.26
CA ILE A 30 0.91 5.41 -26.26
C ILE A 30 -0.32 4.51 -26.48
N GLU A 31 -1.50 5.11 -26.68
CA GLU A 31 -2.72 4.34 -26.99
C GLU A 31 -2.56 3.54 -28.30
N ASN A 32 -2.03 4.17 -29.35
CA ASN A 32 -1.75 3.49 -30.62
C ASN A 32 -0.76 2.33 -30.44
N PHE A 33 0.28 2.50 -29.63
CA PHE A 33 1.21 1.43 -29.30
C PHE A 33 0.49 0.23 -28.67
N ILE A 34 -0.39 0.46 -27.70
CA ILE A 34 -1.19 -0.61 -27.07
C ILE A 34 -2.11 -1.29 -28.09
N MET A 35 -2.78 -0.51 -28.94
CA MET A 35 -3.70 -1.04 -29.96
C MET A 35 -2.99 -1.90 -31.01
N ILE A 36 -1.79 -1.51 -31.44
CA ILE A 36 -1.02 -2.21 -32.47
C ILE A 36 -0.39 -3.49 -31.92
N ASN A 37 0.14 -3.44 -30.68
CA ASN A 37 0.91 -4.54 -30.12
C ASN A 37 0.09 -5.58 -29.35
N GLY A 38 -1.19 -5.32 -29.08
CA GLY A 38 -2.10 -6.30 -28.49
C GLY A 38 -1.64 -6.72 -27.10
N GLU A 39 -1.08 -7.92 -26.96
CA GLU A 39 -0.53 -8.46 -25.70
C GLU A 39 0.99 -8.22 -25.52
N ASP A 40 1.69 -7.71 -26.53
CA ASP A 40 3.15 -7.51 -26.50
C ASP A 40 3.54 -6.06 -26.15
N TYR A 41 3.03 -5.56 -25.02
CA TYR A 41 3.19 -4.15 -24.59
C TYR A 41 4.16 -3.97 -23.42
N PHE A 42 5.15 -4.84 -23.27
CA PHE A 42 6.08 -4.75 -22.15
C PHE A 42 7.01 -3.52 -22.22
N ALA A 43 7.47 -3.06 -21.07
CA ALA A 43 8.25 -1.83 -20.90
C ALA A 43 9.50 -1.80 -21.78
N ASN A 44 10.23 -2.90 -21.95
CA ASN A 44 11.41 -2.90 -22.83
C ASN A 44 11.01 -2.65 -24.29
N HIS A 45 9.95 -3.29 -24.78
CA HIS A 45 9.45 -3.07 -26.14
C HIS A 45 8.97 -1.63 -26.33
N PHE A 46 8.20 -1.10 -25.37
CA PHE A 46 7.75 0.29 -25.38
C PHE A 46 8.93 1.27 -25.39
N LEU A 47 9.92 1.06 -24.52
CA LEU A 47 11.09 1.94 -24.42
C LEU A 47 11.94 1.89 -25.69
N GLU A 48 12.07 0.72 -26.33
CA GLU A 48 12.75 0.55 -27.61
C GLU A 48 12.02 1.26 -28.75
N GLU A 49 10.69 1.10 -28.86
CA GLU A 49 9.86 1.74 -29.90
C GLU A 49 9.95 3.27 -29.85
N PHE A 50 10.00 3.84 -28.64
CA PHE A 50 10.02 5.29 -28.43
C PHE A 50 11.43 5.87 -28.18
N ASP A 51 12.50 5.07 -28.36
CA ASP A 51 13.90 5.46 -28.14
C ASP A 51 14.14 6.14 -26.77
N VAL A 52 13.51 5.59 -25.72
CA VAL A 52 13.67 6.08 -24.35
C VAL A 52 14.67 5.19 -23.62
N ASN A 53 15.84 5.75 -23.30
CA ASN A 53 16.89 5.01 -22.63
C ASN A 53 16.84 5.13 -21.09
N ASP A 54 17.56 4.23 -20.41
CA ASP A 54 17.59 4.15 -18.95
C ASP A 54 18.08 5.44 -18.28
N PHE A 55 19.01 6.18 -18.90
CA PHE A 55 19.50 7.45 -18.38
C PHE A 55 18.38 8.50 -18.31
N GLN A 56 17.55 8.62 -19.35
CA GLN A 56 16.39 9.53 -19.35
C GLN A 56 15.34 9.18 -18.28
N LEU A 57 15.26 7.91 -17.86
CA LEU A 57 14.40 7.48 -16.77
C LEU A 57 15.00 7.85 -15.39
N LEU A 58 16.31 7.74 -15.25
CA LEU A 58 17.04 8.07 -14.01
C LEU A 58 17.14 9.58 -13.73
N GLU A 59 17.09 10.43 -14.75
CA GLU A 59 17.09 11.90 -14.59
C GLU A 59 15.83 12.46 -13.91
N LYS A 60 14.77 11.65 -13.79
CA LYS A 60 13.46 12.04 -13.24
C LYS A 60 13.33 11.56 -11.80
N ASP A 61 12.95 12.49 -10.92
CA ASP A 61 12.62 12.17 -9.53
C ASP A 61 11.17 11.71 -9.46
N LEU A 62 10.97 10.40 -9.28
CA LEU A 62 9.66 9.76 -9.38
C LEU A 62 9.02 9.68 -8.00
N TRP A 63 7.84 10.29 -7.89
CA TRP A 63 6.97 10.23 -6.73
C TRP A 63 5.73 9.43 -7.09
N LEU A 64 5.62 8.22 -6.57
CA LEU A 64 4.51 7.32 -6.89
C LEU A 64 3.28 7.70 -6.08
N VAL A 65 2.11 7.64 -6.71
CA VAL A 65 0.84 7.86 -6.04
C VAL A 65 0.20 6.54 -5.68
N SER A 66 -0.25 6.42 -4.44
CA SER A 66 -0.88 5.22 -3.89
C SER A 66 -2.18 5.55 -3.16
N LEU A 67 -3.08 4.57 -3.13
CA LEU A 67 -4.32 4.57 -2.36
C LEU A 67 -4.16 3.67 -1.14
N HIS A 68 -4.51 4.17 0.04
CA HIS A 68 -4.53 3.38 1.28
C HIS A 68 -5.92 3.42 1.91
N VAL A 69 -6.48 2.24 2.20
CA VAL A 69 -7.76 2.13 2.90
C VAL A 69 -7.49 2.06 4.40
N THR A 70 -8.18 2.91 5.16
CA THR A 70 -8.09 2.94 6.62
C THR A 70 -9.46 3.14 7.23
N THR A 71 -9.59 2.80 8.52
CA THR A 71 -10.77 3.10 9.32
C THR A 71 -10.37 3.90 10.57
N ASN A 72 -11.18 4.89 10.96
CA ASN A 72 -11.01 5.64 12.21
C ASN A 72 -12.31 6.34 12.62
N ASN A 73 -12.36 6.84 13.86
CA ASN A 73 -13.50 7.55 14.43
C ASN A 73 -13.21 9.04 14.69
N ASP A 74 -12.03 9.53 14.28
CA ASP A 74 -11.56 10.89 14.55
C ASP A 74 -11.60 11.81 13.31
N ASN A 75 -12.25 11.38 12.23
CA ASN A 75 -12.28 12.07 10.94
C ASN A 75 -10.86 12.38 10.40
N CYS A 76 -9.96 11.40 10.51
CA CYS A 76 -8.57 11.46 10.09
C CYS A 76 -7.76 12.57 10.79
N ASN A 77 -8.14 12.99 12.01
CA ASN A 77 -7.39 14.00 12.76
C ASN A 77 -6.00 13.49 13.18
N SER A 78 -5.89 12.21 13.57
CA SER A 78 -4.62 11.53 13.81
C SER A 78 -3.71 11.53 12.58
N ILE A 79 -4.26 11.30 11.39
CA ILE A 79 -3.52 11.37 10.11
C ILE A 79 -3.03 12.80 9.85
N LYS A 80 -3.85 13.83 10.12
CA LYS A 80 -3.42 15.24 10.02
C LYS A 80 -2.26 15.57 10.97
N LYS A 81 -2.30 15.01 12.18
CA LYS A 81 -1.32 15.26 13.24
C LYS A 81 -0.01 14.51 13.03
N HIS A 82 -0.07 13.25 12.62
CA HIS A 82 1.06 12.33 12.61
C HIS A 82 1.52 11.90 11.22
N GLY A 83 0.72 12.16 10.18
CA GLY A 83 0.84 11.51 8.88
C GLY A 83 0.21 10.12 8.87
N LEU A 84 0.37 9.41 7.76
CA LEU A 84 0.03 7.98 7.69
C LEU A 84 1.14 7.16 8.36
N LEU A 85 0.74 6.28 9.26
CA LEU A 85 1.61 5.54 10.16
C LEU A 85 1.60 4.05 9.82
N ASN A 86 2.71 3.39 10.10
CA ASN A 86 2.79 1.93 10.10
C ASN A 86 2.07 1.36 11.35
N LEU A 87 1.85 0.04 11.44
CA LEU A 87 1.11 -0.57 12.56
C LEU A 87 1.80 -0.34 13.91
N GLN A 88 3.13 -0.50 13.99
CA GLN A 88 3.89 -0.29 15.23
C GLN A 88 3.74 1.14 15.78
N GLN A 89 3.80 2.14 14.89
CA GLN A 89 3.58 3.54 15.24
C GLN A 89 2.13 3.80 15.62
N THR A 90 1.20 3.15 14.91
CA THR A 90 -0.25 3.27 15.18
C THR A 90 -0.59 2.81 16.59
N ILE A 91 -0.01 1.71 17.08
CA ILE A 91 -0.22 1.24 18.45
C ILE A 91 0.59 2.00 19.51
N SER A 92 1.68 2.68 19.13
CA SER A 92 2.57 3.36 20.09
C SER A 92 2.22 4.84 20.31
N LEU A 93 1.51 5.45 19.36
CA LEU A 93 1.17 6.88 19.39
C LEU A 93 -0.28 7.09 19.85
N ASP A 94 -0.62 8.35 20.11
CA ASP A 94 -1.98 8.79 20.39
C ASP A 94 -2.82 8.75 19.11
N THR A 95 -3.38 7.57 18.84
CA THR A 95 -4.24 7.28 17.67
C THR A 95 -5.57 6.65 18.13
N PRO A 96 -6.63 6.73 17.32
CA PRO A 96 -7.88 6.01 17.57
C PRO A 96 -7.69 4.52 17.82
N PHE A 97 -6.74 3.90 17.11
CA PHE A 97 -6.47 2.47 17.24
C PHE A 97 -5.86 2.13 18.59
N ASN A 98 -4.86 2.89 19.04
CA ASN A 98 -4.27 2.68 20.36
C ASN A 98 -5.30 2.93 21.48
N GLN A 99 -6.07 4.02 21.40
CA GLN A 99 -7.14 4.32 22.36
C GLN A 99 -8.16 3.19 22.44
N PHE A 100 -8.56 2.63 21.29
CA PHE A 100 -9.46 1.49 21.23
C PHE A 100 -8.89 0.24 21.94
N LEU A 101 -7.60 -0.07 21.76
CA LEU A 101 -6.95 -1.17 22.47
C LEU A 101 -6.96 -0.93 23.99
N GLU A 102 -6.64 0.29 24.44
CA GLU A 102 -6.65 0.67 25.86
C GLU A 102 -8.04 0.56 26.51
N GLU A 103 -9.09 0.96 25.78
CA GLU A 103 -10.49 0.82 26.20
C GLU A 103 -10.85 -0.65 26.46
N HIS A 104 -10.34 -1.56 25.63
CA HIS A 104 -10.50 -3.01 25.76
C HIS A 104 -9.50 -3.67 26.71
N LYS A 105 -8.70 -2.87 27.45
CA LYS A 105 -7.68 -3.35 28.40
C LYS A 105 -6.60 -4.21 27.73
N ILE A 106 -6.32 -3.93 26.47
CA ILE A 106 -5.23 -4.53 25.71
C ILE A 106 -4.07 -3.55 25.65
N LYS A 107 -2.87 -4.01 25.98
CA LYS A 107 -1.63 -3.26 25.83
C LYS A 107 -0.62 -4.10 25.08
N ILE A 108 0.07 -3.49 24.13
CA ILE A 108 1.10 -4.17 23.35
C ILE A 108 2.41 -3.42 23.59
N ASP A 109 3.38 -4.11 24.16
CA ASP A 109 4.73 -3.59 24.38
C ASP A 109 5.66 -4.20 23.32
N LEU A 110 6.03 -3.38 22.34
CA LEU A 110 6.91 -3.80 21.24
C LEU A 110 8.35 -4.03 21.68
N GLU A 111 8.81 -3.36 22.74
CA GLU A 111 10.20 -3.46 23.23
C GLU A 111 10.36 -4.72 24.07
N GLN A 112 9.44 -4.93 25.02
CA GLN A 112 9.40 -6.15 25.84
C GLN A 112 8.81 -7.35 25.09
N LYS A 113 8.27 -7.12 23.88
CA LYS A 113 7.57 -8.12 23.07
C LYS A 113 6.50 -8.85 23.87
N THR A 114 5.58 -8.10 24.47
CA THR A 114 4.44 -8.67 25.19
C THR A 114 3.10 -8.10 24.74
N VAL A 115 2.05 -8.92 24.84
CA VAL A 115 0.65 -8.49 24.78
C VAL A 115 0.07 -8.72 26.17
N GLN A 116 -0.46 -7.66 26.78
CA GLN A 116 -1.18 -7.75 28.05
C GLN A 116 -2.68 -7.59 27.79
N HIS A 117 -3.49 -8.46 28.39
CA HIS A 117 -4.94 -8.30 28.46
C HIS A 117 -5.41 -8.53 29.89
N LYS A 118 -5.92 -7.47 30.54
CA LYS A 118 -6.23 -7.46 31.97
C LYS A 118 -4.99 -7.84 32.82
N GLU A 119 -5.04 -8.97 33.53
CA GLU A 119 -3.95 -9.46 34.39
C GLU A 119 -3.02 -10.43 33.66
N ASP A 120 -3.42 -10.93 32.49
CA ASP A 120 -2.64 -11.88 31.71
C ASP A 120 -1.61 -11.16 30.84
N VAL A 121 -0.39 -11.69 30.83
CA VAL A 121 0.72 -11.22 29.99
C VAL A 121 1.19 -12.37 29.11
N TYR A 122 1.19 -12.12 27.80
CA TYR A 122 1.54 -13.08 26.77
C TYR A 122 2.85 -12.67 26.10
N ASP A 123 3.75 -13.63 25.93
CA ASP A 123 5.01 -13.44 25.20
C ASP A 123 4.78 -13.52 23.68
N ILE A 124 5.28 -12.51 22.95
CA ILE A 124 5.28 -12.44 21.49
C ILE A 124 6.72 -12.37 20.93
N SER A 125 7.71 -12.82 21.70
CA SER A 125 9.11 -12.81 21.30
C SER A 125 9.52 -13.95 20.36
N LYS A 126 8.69 -15.00 20.25
CA LYS A 126 8.94 -16.14 19.37
C LYS A 126 9.00 -15.71 17.90
N GLU A 127 9.78 -16.44 17.11
CA GLU A 127 9.79 -16.26 15.66
C GLU A 127 8.48 -16.77 15.05
N TYR A 128 8.03 -16.10 14.01
CA TYR A 128 6.89 -16.55 13.22
C TYR A 128 7.17 -17.92 12.61
N SER A 129 6.32 -18.92 12.91
CA SER A 129 6.49 -20.29 12.43
C SER A 129 5.59 -20.60 11.23
N GLY A 130 4.45 -19.92 11.12
CA GLY A 130 3.49 -20.04 10.02
C GLY A 130 2.70 -21.35 9.99
N PHE A 131 2.94 -22.25 10.94
CA PHE A 131 2.31 -23.57 11.01
C PHE A 131 1.88 -23.88 12.45
N SER A 132 0.56 -23.85 12.70
CA SER A 132 -0.03 -24.50 13.87
C SER A 132 -1.42 -25.03 13.55
N ASP A 133 -1.72 -26.23 14.06
CA ASP A 133 -3.06 -26.83 14.04
C ASP A 133 -3.97 -26.23 15.12
N ASP A 134 -3.40 -25.52 16.11
CA ASP A 134 -4.13 -24.82 17.16
C ASP A 134 -4.51 -23.40 16.69
N GLU A 135 -5.80 -23.07 16.76
CA GLU A 135 -6.33 -21.79 16.27
C GLU A 135 -5.77 -20.59 17.06
N LYS A 136 -5.58 -20.75 18.38
CA LYS A 136 -5.05 -19.68 19.24
C LYS A 136 -3.56 -19.44 18.96
N GLU A 137 -2.78 -20.50 18.79
CA GLU A 137 -1.37 -20.39 18.41
C GLU A 137 -1.21 -19.81 17.00
N ARG A 138 -2.09 -20.18 16.06
CA ARG A 138 -2.13 -19.58 14.73
C ARG A 138 -2.44 -18.08 14.79
N ALA A 139 -3.41 -17.67 15.61
CA ALA A 139 -3.72 -16.26 15.83
C ALA A 139 -2.53 -15.49 16.42
N LEU A 140 -1.81 -16.09 17.38
CA LEU A 140 -0.58 -15.54 17.94
C LEU A 140 0.52 -15.38 16.88
N ASP A 141 0.72 -16.38 16.02
CA ASP A 141 1.67 -16.32 14.92
C ASP A 141 1.36 -15.16 13.96
N PHE A 142 0.08 -14.96 13.62
CA PHE A 142 -0.32 -13.83 12.78
C PHE A 142 -0.17 -12.47 13.48
N ILE A 143 -0.38 -12.38 14.79
CA ILE A 143 -0.08 -11.16 15.57
C ILE A 143 1.41 -10.83 15.45
N ILE A 144 2.29 -11.81 15.67
CA ILE A 144 3.75 -11.64 15.57
C ILE A 144 4.14 -11.20 14.16
N TYR A 145 3.63 -11.89 13.14
CA TYR A 145 3.87 -11.56 11.74
C TYR A 145 3.46 -10.11 11.42
N LYS A 146 2.23 -9.71 11.77
CA LYS A 146 1.75 -8.35 11.52
C LYS A 146 2.52 -7.28 12.30
N LEU A 147 3.02 -7.58 13.49
CA LEU A 147 3.76 -6.61 14.30
C LEU A 147 5.22 -6.46 13.86
N PHE A 148 5.86 -7.51 13.35
CA PHE A 148 7.32 -7.51 13.12
C PHE A 148 7.76 -7.76 11.68
N GLU A 149 6.90 -8.31 10.81
CA GLU A 149 7.22 -8.63 9.41
C GLU A 149 6.34 -7.85 8.41
N ASP A 150 5.03 -7.70 8.69
CA ASP A 150 4.02 -7.04 7.84
C ASP A 150 3.34 -5.88 8.57
N TYR A 151 4.15 -4.95 9.09
CA TYR A 151 3.68 -3.78 9.84
C TYR A 151 3.69 -2.49 9.03
N GLN A 152 4.19 -2.51 7.80
CA GLN A 152 4.32 -1.33 6.96
C GLN A 152 2.98 -0.77 6.45
N ILE A 153 3.02 0.42 5.86
CA ILE A 153 1.85 1.00 5.18
C ILE A 153 1.66 0.27 3.85
N ASN A 154 0.57 -0.48 3.78
CA ASN A 154 0.15 -1.22 2.58
C ASN A 154 -0.89 -0.40 1.82
N GLY A 155 -0.81 -0.36 0.51
CA GLY A 155 -1.77 0.34 -0.34
C GLY A 155 -1.79 -0.22 -1.75
N PHE A 156 -2.38 0.53 -2.67
CA PHE A 156 -2.58 0.16 -4.07
C PHE A 156 -2.04 1.26 -4.97
N PHE A 157 -1.22 0.91 -5.95
CA PHE A 157 -0.98 1.80 -7.08
C PHE A 157 -2.19 1.85 -8.01
N SER A 158 -2.87 0.71 -8.18
CA SER A 158 -4.11 0.60 -8.95
C SER A 158 -4.98 -0.57 -8.45
N ASN A 159 -6.29 -0.42 -8.56
CA ASN A 159 -7.32 -1.42 -8.33
C ASN A 159 -8.65 -0.85 -8.86
N ASP A 160 -9.56 -1.69 -9.36
CA ASP A 160 -10.90 -1.26 -9.79
C ASP A 160 -11.68 -0.55 -8.68
N ASN A 161 -11.64 -1.11 -7.47
CA ASN A 161 -12.25 -0.53 -6.28
C ASN A 161 -11.51 -1.03 -5.02
N VAL A 162 -10.66 -0.17 -4.44
CA VAL A 162 -9.89 -0.54 -3.24
C VAL A 162 -10.79 -0.86 -2.03
N LEU A 163 -12.05 -0.42 -2.02
CA LEU A 163 -13.01 -0.72 -0.95
C LEU A 163 -13.53 -2.16 -0.99
N ASP A 164 -13.48 -2.80 -2.17
CA ASP A 164 -13.92 -4.19 -2.37
C ASP A 164 -12.79 -5.20 -2.18
N TYR A 165 -11.59 -4.72 -1.83
CA TYR A 165 -10.47 -5.59 -1.50
C TYR A 165 -10.81 -6.54 -0.34
N GLY A 166 -10.35 -7.79 -0.46
CA GLY A 166 -10.62 -8.85 0.49
C GLY A 166 -10.19 -8.53 1.93
N GLY A 167 -10.69 -9.31 2.88
CA GLY A 167 -10.32 -9.16 4.30
C GLY A 167 -11.02 -8.00 5.02
N TYR A 168 -12.04 -7.39 4.43
CA TYR A 168 -12.85 -6.32 5.03
C TYR A 168 -12.04 -5.11 5.48
N VAL A 169 -11.03 -4.72 4.70
CA VAL A 169 -10.15 -3.57 4.98
C VAL A 169 -10.92 -2.25 5.12
N ASN A 170 -12.07 -2.14 4.46
CA ASN A 170 -13.00 -1.02 4.56
C ASN A 170 -13.79 -0.98 5.89
N ARG A 171 -13.72 -2.01 6.72
CA ARG A 171 -14.44 -2.10 8.00
C ARG A 171 -13.52 -2.17 9.19
N ARG A 172 -12.38 -2.86 9.05
CA ARG A 172 -11.48 -3.13 10.17
C ARG A 172 -10.05 -3.43 9.74
N PRO A 173 -9.05 -3.16 10.59
CA PRO A 173 -7.74 -3.76 10.48
C PRO A 173 -7.83 -5.28 10.65
N GLU A 174 -7.20 -6.04 9.75
CA GLU A 174 -7.08 -7.51 9.85
C GLU A 174 -6.46 -7.94 11.20
N PHE A 175 -5.55 -7.12 11.74
CA PHE A 175 -4.90 -7.33 13.03
C PHE A 175 -5.89 -7.54 14.19
N LEU A 176 -7.06 -6.89 14.18
CA LEU A 176 -8.05 -7.03 15.24
C LEU A 176 -8.70 -8.42 15.27
N TYR A 177 -8.83 -9.08 14.12
CA TYR A 177 -9.36 -10.45 14.08
C TYR A 177 -8.45 -11.41 14.82
N ASN A 178 -7.16 -11.39 14.47
CA ASN A 178 -6.17 -12.26 15.11
C ASN A 178 -6.07 -11.96 16.62
N LEU A 179 -6.17 -10.68 17.00
CA LEU A 179 -6.17 -10.27 18.40
C LEU A 179 -7.43 -10.74 19.15
N GLY A 180 -8.60 -10.66 18.51
CA GLY A 180 -9.87 -11.16 19.03
C GLY A 180 -9.84 -12.67 19.27
N GLU A 181 -9.38 -13.44 18.29
CA GLU A 181 -9.21 -14.89 18.40
C GLU A 181 -8.22 -15.25 19.51
N PHE A 182 -7.06 -14.59 19.55
CA PHE A 182 -6.01 -14.87 20.54
C PHE A 182 -6.45 -14.56 21.98
N LEU A 183 -7.13 -13.44 22.20
CA LEU A 183 -7.54 -12.98 23.53
C LEU A 183 -8.94 -13.46 23.93
N ASN A 184 -9.60 -14.25 23.08
CA ASN A 184 -10.99 -14.71 23.24
C ASN A 184 -11.98 -13.53 23.42
N LEU A 185 -11.87 -12.56 22.51
CA LEU A 185 -12.70 -11.36 22.40
C LEU A 185 -13.43 -11.35 21.03
N PRO A 186 -14.49 -12.18 20.86
CA PRO A 186 -15.13 -12.39 19.56
C PRO A 186 -15.78 -11.11 18.98
N ASP A 187 -16.13 -10.15 19.84
CA ASP A 187 -16.79 -8.91 19.44
C ASP A 187 -15.81 -7.77 19.09
N LEU A 188 -14.50 -7.95 19.33
CA LEU A 188 -13.51 -6.87 19.22
C LEU A 188 -13.52 -6.17 17.86
N GLU A 189 -13.61 -6.96 16.80
CA GLU A 189 -13.60 -6.42 15.44
C GLU A 189 -14.92 -5.75 15.04
N TYR A 190 -16.04 -6.23 15.60
CA TYR A 190 -17.36 -5.69 15.37
C TYR A 190 -17.54 -4.36 16.12
N ASP A 191 -17.00 -4.27 17.33
CA ASP A 191 -16.96 -3.04 18.12
C ASP A 191 -16.14 -1.95 17.41
N TRP A 192 -15.03 -2.32 16.77
CA TRP A 192 -14.31 -1.41 15.91
C TRP A 192 -15.16 -0.96 14.72
N ALA A 193 -15.67 -1.90 13.92
CA ALA A 193 -16.40 -1.60 12.69
C ALA A 193 -17.66 -0.73 12.94
N LYS A 194 -18.32 -0.90 14.09
CA LYS A 194 -19.51 -0.13 14.46
C LYS A 194 -19.23 1.34 14.77
N ASN A 195 -18.05 1.64 15.30
CA ASN A 195 -17.71 2.97 15.82
C ASN A 195 -16.79 3.78 14.90
N ASN A 196 -16.31 3.17 13.81
CA ASN A 196 -15.34 3.78 12.90
C ASN A 196 -15.93 3.93 11.49
N LYS A 197 -15.40 4.90 10.73
CA LYS A 197 -15.73 5.14 9.33
C LYS A 197 -14.54 4.75 8.45
N CYS A 198 -14.85 4.34 7.22
CA CYS A 198 -13.86 4.06 6.18
C CYS A 198 -13.39 5.36 5.52
N TYR A 199 -12.10 5.39 5.18
CA TYR A 199 -11.49 6.43 4.38
C TYR A 199 -10.52 5.82 3.37
N VAL A 200 -10.45 6.42 2.19
CA VAL A 200 -9.38 6.16 1.20
C VAL A 200 -8.44 7.35 1.19
N VAL A 201 -7.18 7.12 1.56
CA VAL A 201 -6.12 8.12 1.59
C VAL A 201 -5.31 8.01 0.31
N LYS A 202 -5.37 9.03 -0.55
CA LYS A 202 -4.51 9.15 -1.73
C LYS A 202 -3.27 9.97 -1.37
N PHE A 203 -2.10 9.40 -1.53
CA PHE A 203 -0.82 10.04 -1.15
C PHE A 203 0.26 9.82 -2.20
N ALA A 204 1.31 10.64 -2.14
CA ALA A 204 2.51 10.47 -2.96
C ALA A 204 3.75 10.21 -2.10
N ALA A 205 4.63 9.32 -2.55
CA ALA A 205 5.92 9.09 -1.91
C ALA A 205 7.03 8.91 -2.96
N PRO A 206 8.29 9.30 -2.66
CA PRO A 206 9.42 8.97 -3.51
C PRO A 206 9.48 7.47 -3.80
N ILE A 207 9.86 7.07 -5.01
CA ILE A 207 10.00 5.65 -5.39
C ILE A 207 10.92 4.87 -4.44
N ASN A 208 11.89 5.55 -3.83
CA ASN A 208 12.84 5.00 -2.85
C ASN A 208 12.32 4.89 -1.42
N ASP A 209 11.12 5.39 -1.15
CA ASP A 209 10.42 5.16 0.12
C ASP A 209 9.60 3.87 0.11
N TYR A 210 9.44 3.23 -1.06
CA TYR A 210 8.84 1.91 -1.19
C TYR A 210 9.88 0.81 -1.03
N THR A 211 9.43 -0.37 -0.61
CA THR A 211 10.27 -1.56 -0.49
C THR A 211 10.63 -2.10 -1.87
N ASP A 212 11.82 -2.65 -2.05
CA ASP A 212 12.23 -3.22 -3.35
C ASP A 212 11.30 -4.36 -3.80
N TRP A 213 10.74 -5.12 -2.84
CA TRP A 213 9.78 -6.19 -3.12
C TRP A 213 8.41 -5.70 -3.60
N THR A 214 8.13 -4.41 -3.52
CA THR A 214 6.98 -3.81 -4.23
C THR A 214 7.12 -3.99 -5.73
N PHE A 215 8.35 -4.02 -6.27
CA PHE A 215 8.59 -3.98 -7.71
C PHE A 215 9.10 -5.32 -8.29
N MET A 216 9.77 -6.13 -7.48
CA MET A 216 10.52 -7.30 -7.94
C MET A 216 10.77 -8.31 -6.81
N ASN A 217 10.88 -9.60 -7.11
CA ASN A 217 11.08 -10.60 -6.07
C ASN A 217 12.47 -10.50 -5.41
N LYS A 218 12.58 -10.94 -4.15
CA LYS A 218 13.85 -10.91 -3.37
C LYS A 218 15.01 -11.63 -4.07
N SER A 219 14.73 -12.68 -4.84
CA SER A 219 15.74 -13.38 -5.63
C SER A 219 16.31 -12.54 -6.77
N GLU A 220 15.55 -11.58 -7.29
CA GLU A 220 15.89 -10.80 -8.47
C GLU A 220 16.87 -9.66 -8.16
N TYR A 221 16.74 -9.02 -6.99
CA TYR A 221 17.56 -7.84 -6.64
C TYR A 221 18.76 -8.11 -5.73
N LYS A 222 18.88 -9.32 -5.17
CA LYS A 222 19.93 -9.64 -4.17
C LYS A 222 21.36 -9.36 -4.66
N TYR A 223 21.60 -9.43 -5.96
CA TYR A 223 22.92 -9.29 -6.58
C TYR A 223 23.05 -8.08 -7.50
N LEU A 224 22.02 -7.23 -7.57
CA LEU A 224 22.00 -6.07 -8.44
C LEU A 224 22.62 -4.88 -7.71
N ASP A 225 23.24 -3.98 -8.47
CA ASP A 225 23.63 -2.69 -7.94
C ASP A 225 22.43 -1.74 -7.79
N LYS A 226 22.65 -0.61 -7.12
CA LYS A 226 21.60 0.36 -6.84
C LYS A 226 21.00 0.97 -8.10
N GLU A 227 21.82 1.22 -9.12
CA GLU A 227 21.36 1.85 -10.35
C GLU A 227 20.47 0.89 -11.14
N GLU A 228 20.87 -0.39 -11.22
CA GLU A 228 20.08 -1.43 -11.86
C GLU A 228 18.74 -1.66 -11.15
N ILE A 229 18.74 -1.64 -9.81
CA ILE A 229 17.50 -1.68 -9.02
C ILE A 229 16.59 -0.49 -9.39
N GLU A 230 17.13 0.73 -9.43
CA GLU A 230 16.36 1.94 -9.73
C GLU A 230 15.78 1.95 -11.15
N ILE A 231 16.51 1.43 -12.13
CA ILE A 231 16.03 1.23 -13.50
C ILE A 231 14.89 0.20 -13.52
N ARG A 232 15.06 -0.94 -12.85
CA ARG A 232 14.05 -2.00 -12.80
C ARG A 232 12.77 -1.55 -12.12
N LYS A 233 12.83 -0.76 -11.05
CA LYS A 233 11.63 -0.16 -10.43
C LYS A 233 10.87 0.72 -11.42
N ARG A 234 11.58 1.56 -12.18
CA ARG A 234 10.96 2.44 -13.19
C ARG A 234 10.34 1.63 -14.34
N LYS A 235 11.05 0.63 -14.86
CA LYS A 235 10.51 -0.30 -15.87
C LYS A 235 9.30 -1.07 -15.35
N ARG A 236 9.29 -1.45 -14.07
CA ARG A 236 8.11 -2.06 -13.44
C ARG A 236 6.92 -1.10 -13.44
N MET A 237 7.10 0.16 -13.05
CA MET A 237 6.01 1.15 -13.09
C MET A 237 5.51 1.43 -14.50
N ILE A 238 6.39 1.42 -15.49
CA ILE A 238 6.01 1.51 -16.91
C ILE A 238 5.16 0.30 -17.31
N ASN A 239 5.58 -0.92 -16.94
CA ASN A 239 4.78 -2.14 -17.16
C ASN A 239 3.39 -2.04 -16.53
N GLU A 240 3.28 -1.69 -15.24
CA GLU A 240 1.98 -1.53 -14.56
C GLU A 240 1.10 -0.49 -15.26
N SER A 241 1.70 0.59 -15.77
CA SER A 241 0.97 1.62 -16.52
C SER A 241 0.44 1.08 -17.84
N LEU A 242 1.28 0.41 -18.62
CA LEU A 242 0.91 -0.16 -19.92
C LEU A 242 -0.18 -1.24 -19.75
N THR A 243 -0.06 -2.06 -18.71
CA THR A 243 -1.10 -3.01 -18.29
C THR A 243 -2.42 -2.31 -17.99
N ASN A 244 -2.42 -1.28 -17.14
CA ASN A 244 -3.65 -0.53 -16.83
C ASN A 244 -4.25 0.18 -18.05
N ILE A 245 -3.41 0.63 -18.99
CA ILE A 245 -3.87 1.22 -20.25
C ILE A 245 -4.52 0.13 -21.13
N HIS A 246 -3.89 -1.03 -21.26
CA HIS A 246 -4.44 -2.15 -22.02
C HIS A 246 -5.81 -2.58 -21.47
N TYR A 247 -5.88 -2.95 -20.19
CA TYR A 247 -7.13 -3.40 -19.57
C TYR A 247 -8.18 -2.29 -19.51
N GLY A 248 -7.78 -1.04 -19.27
CA GLY A 248 -8.71 0.08 -19.27
C GLY A 248 -9.30 0.35 -20.66
N PHE A 249 -8.52 0.15 -21.72
CA PHE A 249 -8.98 0.31 -23.10
C PHE A 249 -9.89 -0.84 -23.56
N PHE A 250 -9.48 -2.09 -23.34
CA PHE A 250 -10.18 -3.27 -23.86
C PHE A 250 -11.29 -3.79 -22.95
N ASP A 251 -11.07 -3.76 -21.63
CA ASP A 251 -11.96 -4.40 -20.64
C ASP A 251 -12.65 -3.40 -19.71
N LYS A 252 -12.22 -2.12 -19.74
CA LYS A 252 -12.68 -1.05 -18.84
C LYS A 252 -12.44 -1.38 -17.36
N THR A 253 -11.32 -2.03 -17.07
CA THR A 253 -10.88 -2.39 -15.73
C THR A 253 -9.43 -1.97 -15.50
N LEU A 254 -9.00 -2.03 -14.25
CA LEU A 254 -7.64 -1.83 -13.80
C LEU A 254 -7.10 -3.12 -13.19
N THR A 255 -5.79 -3.30 -13.31
CA THR A 255 -5.14 -4.39 -12.60
C THR A 255 -4.88 -4.02 -11.14
N GLU A 256 -4.91 -5.04 -10.31
CA GLU A 256 -4.55 -4.91 -8.90
C GLU A 256 -3.03 -4.85 -8.77
N SER A 257 -2.52 -3.67 -8.43
CA SER A 257 -1.11 -3.42 -8.15
C SER A 257 -0.97 -2.90 -6.73
N TYR A 258 -0.27 -3.66 -5.90
CA TYR A 258 0.00 -3.28 -4.50
C TYR A 258 1.19 -2.34 -4.37
N SER A 259 1.25 -1.65 -3.25
CA SER A 259 2.35 -0.77 -2.89
C SER A 259 2.68 -0.94 -1.40
N TYR A 260 3.97 -1.12 -1.09
CA TYR A 260 4.45 -1.33 0.27
C TYR A 260 5.49 -0.27 0.61
N ILE A 261 5.16 0.63 1.52
CA ILE A 261 6.11 1.62 2.03
C ILE A 261 7.15 0.93 2.91
N HIS A 262 8.39 1.41 2.89
CA HIS A 262 9.43 0.82 3.72
C HIS A 262 9.06 0.94 5.21
N PRO A 263 9.21 -0.12 6.03
CA PRO A 263 8.67 -0.11 7.39
C PRO A 263 9.19 1.00 8.31
N ASN A 264 10.37 1.56 8.04
CA ASN A 264 10.94 2.70 8.78
C ASN A 264 10.47 4.08 8.28
N LYS A 265 9.59 4.14 7.28
CA LYS A 265 9.05 5.37 6.70
C LYS A 265 7.64 5.63 7.22
N ARG A 266 7.28 6.90 7.19
CA ARG A 266 5.92 7.41 7.41
C ARG A 266 5.58 8.33 6.25
N ILE A 267 4.29 8.46 5.91
CA ILE A 267 3.87 9.44 4.93
C ILE A 267 3.45 10.71 5.66
N PRO A 268 4.20 11.82 5.58
CA PRO A 268 3.80 13.05 6.25
C PRO A 268 2.48 13.58 5.66
N TYR A 269 1.70 14.30 6.46
CA TYR A 269 0.42 14.86 6.00
C TYR A 269 0.56 15.75 4.75
N SER A 270 1.70 16.44 4.59
CA SER A 270 2.02 17.26 3.41
C SER A 270 2.09 16.47 2.10
N ASN A 271 2.22 15.15 2.17
CA ASN A 271 2.30 14.25 1.02
C ASN A 271 0.96 13.59 0.71
N ILE A 272 -0.06 13.80 1.55
CA ILE A 272 -1.42 13.35 1.28
C ILE A 272 -2.04 14.32 0.28
N ILE A 273 -2.48 13.76 -0.85
CA ILE A 273 -3.11 14.49 -1.95
C ILE A 273 -4.58 14.71 -1.59
N GLU A 274 -5.26 13.64 -1.18
CA GLU A 274 -6.70 13.68 -0.89
C GLU A 274 -7.08 12.59 0.11
N VAL A 275 -8.15 12.82 0.85
CA VAL A 275 -8.77 11.85 1.76
C VAL A 275 -10.25 11.80 1.41
N TYR A 276 -10.71 10.65 0.95
CA TYR A 276 -12.09 10.40 0.59
C TYR A 276 -12.80 9.64 1.70
N THR A 277 -14.07 9.96 1.96
CA THR A 277 -15.00 8.96 2.50
C THR A 277 -15.23 7.84 1.47
N ASP A 278 -15.87 6.75 1.88
CA ASP A 278 -16.32 5.69 0.97
C ASP A 278 -17.23 6.24 -0.15
N GLU A 279 -18.21 7.07 0.20
CA GLU A 279 -19.10 7.69 -0.79
C GLU A 279 -18.39 8.64 -1.75
N GLU A 280 -17.42 9.42 -1.25
CA GLU A 280 -16.62 10.33 -2.08
C GLU A 280 -15.72 9.58 -3.04
N TYR A 281 -15.10 8.49 -2.57
CA TYR A 281 -14.23 7.65 -3.39
C TYR A 281 -15.01 7.00 -4.53
N LEU A 282 -16.17 6.40 -4.25
CA LEU A 282 -16.99 5.77 -5.28
C LEU A 282 -17.40 6.78 -6.38
N LYS A 283 -17.84 7.99 -5.99
CA LYS A 283 -18.19 9.05 -6.94
C LYS A 283 -17.00 9.57 -7.75
N SER A 284 -15.79 9.49 -7.21
CA SER A 284 -14.58 9.94 -7.92
C SER A 284 -14.12 8.95 -9.01
N ASN A 285 -14.61 7.71 -8.97
CA ASN A 285 -14.27 6.64 -9.91
C ASN A 285 -15.43 6.25 -10.86
N GLU A 286 -16.59 6.92 -10.78
CA GLU A 286 -17.68 6.85 -11.76
C GLU A 286 -17.38 7.71 -13.00
#